data_AF-A0A4P5WTQ6-F1
#
_entry.id   AF-A0A4P5WTQ6-F1
#
_cell.length_a   1.000
_cell.length_b   1.000
_cell.length_c   1.000
_cell.angle_alpha   90.00
_cell.angle_beta   90.00
_cell.angle_gamma   90.00
#
_symmetry.space_group_name_H-M   'P 1'
#
loop_
_entity.id
_entity.type
_entity.pdbx_description
1 polymer ?
#
loop_
_entity_poly.entity_id
_entity_poly.type
_entity_poly.pdbx_seq_one_letter_code
_entity_poly.pdbx_strand_id
1 'polypeptide(L)'
;MIAPNRPLFSLGQTVATPGAVEWLQQADVDAALLLSRHENGDWGDLDEEDSATNQAAVTHGDRILSCYNIQGTRVYVITEADRSSTCILLASEY
;
A
#
# COMPACT_ATOMS: atom_id res chain seq x y z
N MET A 1 15.80 23.22 2.35
CA MET A 1 16.21 21.88 1.89
C MET A 1 15.55 20.87 2.81
N ILE A 2 14.41 20.31 2.41
CA ILE A 2 13.78 19.21 3.16
C ILE A 2 14.57 17.96 2.77
N ALA A 3 15.14 17.22 3.73
CA ALA A 3 15.81 15.98 3.41
C ALA A 3 14.79 15.01 2.77
N PRO A 4 15.12 14.29 1.68
CA PRO A 4 14.20 13.30 1.14
C PRO A 4 13.93 12.26 2.25
N ASN A 5 12.66 12.09 2.60
CA ASN A 5 12.26 11.04 3.54
C ASN A 5 12.62 9.70 2.91
N ARG A 6 13.41 8.89 3.61
CA ARG A 6 13.80 7.57 3.11
C ARG A 6 12.62 6.62 3.36
N PRO A 7 12.17 5.84 2.36
CA PRO A 7 11.10 4.87 2.57
C PRO A 7 11.47 3.86 3.65
N LEU A 8 10.46 3.40 4.39
CA LEU A 8 10.60 2.44 5.49
C LEU A 8 11.00 1.05 4.99
N PHE A 9 10.60 0.68 3.77
CA PHE A 9 10.91 -0.61 3.14
C PHE A 9 10.90 -0.49 1.60
N SER A 10 11.38 -1.52 0.92
CA SER A 10 11.34 -1.62 -0.55
C SER A 10 10.01 -2.20 -1.02
N LEU A 11 9.43 -1.62 -2.08
CA LEU A 11 8.22 -2.13 -2.74
C LEU A 11 8.48 -3.36 -3.64
N GLY A 12 9.74 -3.61 -4.03
CA GLY A 12 10.05 -4.67 -4.98
C GLY A 12 9.35 -4.44 -6.33
N GLN A 13 8.84 -5.51 -6.96
CA GLN A 13 8.07 -5.40 -8.19
C GLN A 13 6.64 -4.91 -7.89
N THR A 14 6.29 -3.74 -8.39
CA THR A 14 4.94 -3.19 -8.25
C THR A 14 4.02 -3.70 -9.35
N VAL A 15 2.87 -4.24 -8.96
CA VAL A 15 1.81 -4.73 -9.86
C VAL A 15 0.45 -4.25 -9.37
N ALA A 16 -0.56 -4.34 -10.23
CA ALA A 16 -1.94 -4.08 -9.87
C ALA A 16 -2.86 -5.06 -10.61
N THR A 17 -3.99 -5.41 -10.01
CA THR A 17 -5.05 -6.15 -10.70
C THR A 17 -5.67 -5.29 -11.80
N PRO A 18 -6.23 -5.89 -12.87
CA PRO A 18 -6.95 -5.14 -13.89
C PRO A 18 -8.08 -4.28 -13.31
N GLY A 19 -8.84 -4.81 -12.35
CA GLY A 19 -9.94 -4.09 -11.70
C GLY A 19 -9.47 -2.87 -10.91
N ALA A 20 -8.34 -2.97 -10.19
CA ALA A 20 -7.76 -1.82 -9.51
C ALA A 20 -7.24 -0.77 -10.49
N VAL A 21 -6.62 -1.17 -11.61
CA VAL A 21 -6.17 -0.21 -12.65
C VAL A 21 -7.34 0.56 -13.23
N GLU A 22 -8.41 -0.14 -13.63
CA GLU A 22 -9.61 0.48 -14.19
C GLU A 22 -10.27 1.42 -13.18
N TRP A 23 -10.39 1.01 -11.92
CA TRP A 23 -10.99 1.83 -10.87
C TRP A 23 -10.18 3.09 -10.58
N LEU A 24 -8.85 2.98 -10.42
CA LEU A 24 -7.99 4.13 -10.14
C LEU A 24 -8.01 5.15 -11.28
N GLN A 25 -8.07 4.69 -12.53
CA GLN A 25 -8.26 5.57 -13.70
C GLN A 25 -9.59 6.30 -13.66
N GLN A 26 -10.70 5.61 -13.36
CA GLN A 26 -12.03 6.23 -13.25
C GLN A 26 -12.13 7.22 -12.10
N ALA A 27 -11.45 6.94 -10.99
CA ALA A 27 -11.43 7.76 -9.79
C ALA A 27 -10.42 8.93 -9.85
N ASP A 28 -9.64 9.05 -10.93
CA ASP A 28 -8.54 10.03 -11.10
C ASP A 28 -7.51 9.98 -9.96
N VAL A 29 -7.12 8.77 -9.56
CA VAL A 29 -6.12 8.53 -8.50
C VAL A 29 -4.85 7.93 -9.09
N ASP A 30 -3.73 8.56 -8.81
CA ASP A 30 -2.40 8.05 -9.18
C ASP A 30 -2.00 6.89 -8.26
N ALA A 31 -1.73 5.71 -8.85
CA ALA A 31 -1.21 4.54 -8.14
C ALA A 31 0.13 4.84 -7.44
N ALA A 32 0.98 5.70 -8.01
CA ALA A 32 2.25 6.08 -7.43
C ALA A 32 2.08 6.80 -6.08
N LEU A 33 0.98 7.54 -5.89
CA LEU A 33 0.67 8.16 -4.61
C LEU A 33 0.38 7.11 -3.54
N LEU A 34 -0.40 6.07 -3.87
CA LEU A 34 -0.71 4.99 -2.92
C LEU A 34 0.54 4.20 -2.54
N LEU A 35 1.40 3.91 -3.53
CA LEU A 35 2.69 3.25 -3.29
C LEU A 35 3.62 4.11 -2.41
N SER A 36 3.72 5.41 -2.71
CA SER A 36 4.51 6.35 -1.91
C SER A 36 4.01 6.44 -0.47
N ARG A 37 2.69 6.46 -0.25
CA ARG A 37 2.10 6.45 1.10
C ARG A 37 2.46 5.16 1.83
N HIS A 38 2.26 4.01 1.17
CA HIS A 38 2.54 2.69 1.71
C HIS A 38 3.99 2.53 2.19
N GLU A 39 4.98 2.84 1.34
CA GLU A 39 6.39 2.70 1.69
C GLU A 39 6.87 3.71 2.76
N ASN A 40 6.13 4.80 2.97
CA ASN A 40 6.44 5.80 3.99
C ASN A 40 5.69 5.58 5.32
N GLY A 41 4.90 4.52 5.43
CA GLY A 41 4.17 4.19 6.66
C GLY A 41 2.81 4.86 6.81
N ASP A 42 2.32 5.53 5.77
CA ASP A 42 0.92 5.97 5.71
C ASP A 42 0.08 4.80 5.18
N TRP A 43 -0.41 3.98 6.11
CA TRP A 43 -1.18 2.77 5.79
C TRP A 43 -2.67 3.01 5.58
N GLY A 44 -3.10 4.27 5.61
CA GLY A 44 -4.47 4.69 5.34
C GLY A 44 -5.46 4.30 6.45
N ASP A 45 -6.57 3.71 6.04
CA ASP A 45 -7.74 3.39 6.87
C ASP A 45 -7.58 2.05 7.62
N LEU A 46 -6.48 1.92 8.35
CA LEU A 46 -6.25 0.82 9.31
C LEU A 46 -6.45 1.33 10.75
N ASP A 47 -6.82 0.44 11.65
CA ASP A 47 -6.83 0.75 13.08
C ASP A 47 -5.41 0.75 13.67
N GLU A 48 -5.31 1.09 14.95
CA GLU A 48 -4.03 1.17 15.66
C GLU A 48 -3.33 -0.19 15.76
N GLU A 49 -4.09 -1.30 15.86
CA GLU A 49 -3.54 -2.65 16.01
C GLU A 49 -2.96 -3.15 14.68
N ASP A 50 -3.68 -2.98 13.58
CA ASP A 50 -3.21 -3.31 12.24
C ASP A 50 -2.01 -2.43 11.84
N SER A 51 -2.04 -1.15 12.20
CA SER A 51 -0.90 -0.25 11.99
C SER A 51 0.31 -0.69 12.81
N ALA A 52 0.14 -1.06 14.08
CA ALA A 52 1.24 -1.58 14.90
C ALA A 52 1.82 -2.88 14.31
N THR A 53 0.97 -3.73 13.74
CA THR A 53 1.40 -4.96 13.04
C THR A 53 2.26 -4.64 11.82
N ASN A 54 1.87 -3.67 10.99
CA ASN A 54 2.72 -3.20 9.89
C ASN A 54 4.06 -2.63 10.39
N GLN A 55 4.06 -1.87 11.49
CA GLN A 55 5.29 -1.31 12.06
C GLN A 55 6.27 -2.40 12.49
N ALA A 56 5.76 -3.47 13.09
CA ALA A 56 6.54 -4.65 13.44
C ALA A 56 7.03 -5.38 12.18
N ALA A 57 6.16 -5.55 11.17
CA ALA A 57 6.48 -6.19 9.90
C ALA A 57 7.60 -5.48 9.13
N VAL A 58 7.67 -4.15 9.18
CA VAL A 58 8.79 -3.37 8.62
C VAL A 58 10.14 -3.83 9.19
N THR A 59 10.19 -4.18 10.47
CA THR A 59 11.42 -4.57 11.17
C THR A 59 11.70 -6.08 11.08
N HIS A 60 10.66 -6.90 11.17
CA HIS A 60 10.78 -8.36 11.34
C HIS A 60 10.55 -9.16 10.05
N GLY A 61 10.07 -8.52 8.98
CA GLY A 61 9.96 -9.16 7.66
C GLY A 61 8.66 -9.93 7.42
N ASP A 62 7.53 -9.43 7.91
CA ASP A 62 6.19 -9.95 7.58
C ASP A 62 5.54 -9.14 6.45
N ARG A 63 4.43 -9.63 5.90
CA ARG A 63 3.62 -8.89 4.91
C ARG A 63 3.17 -7.55 5.49
N ILE A 64 3.18 -6.51 4.66
CA ILE A 64 2.67 -5.17 5.00
C ILE A 64 1.44 -4.90 4.18
N LEU A 65 0.37 -4.40 4.79
CA LEU A 65 -0.89 -4.08 4.14
C LEU A 65 -1.26 -2.63 4.36
N SER A 66 -1.79 -1.94 3.36
CA SER A 66 -2.46 -0.66 3.53
C SER A 66 -3.84 -0.72 2.91
N CYS A 67 -4.75 0.04 3.49
CA CYS A 67 -6.13 0.15 3.03
C CYS A 67 -6.40 1.63 2.75
N TYR A 68 -6.87 1.96 1.56
CA TYR A 68 -7.28 3.32 1.21
C TYR A 68 -8.74 3.31 0.77
N ASN A 69 -9.57 4.08 1.45
CA ASN A 69 -10.96 4.31 1.08
C ASN A 69 -11.04 5.49 0.12
N ILE A 70 -11.22 5.19 -1.16
CA ILE A 70 -11.28 6.15 -2.25
C ILE A 70 -12.71 6.15 -2.79
N GLN A 71 -13.42 7.25 -2.54
CA GLN A 71 -14.81 7.44 -2.99
C GLN A 71 -15.76 6.30 -2.56
N GLY A 72 -15.52 5.71 -1.37
CA GLY A 72 -16.34 4.61 -0.84
C GLY A 72 -15.83 3.21 -1.23
N THR A 73 -14.82 3.11 -2.09
CA THR A 73 -14.21 1.84 -2.50
C THR A 73 -12.90 1.62 -1.76
N ARG A 74 -12.74 0.45 -1.15
CA ARG A 74 -11.50 0.04 -0.49
C ARG A 74 -10.51 -0.51 -1.51
N VAL A 75 -9.34 0.10 -1.54
CA VAL A 75 -8.18 -0.33 -2.33
C VAL A 75 -7.09 -0.78 -1.37
N TYR A 76 -6.61 -2.00 -1.54
CA TYR A 76 -5.48 -2.54 -0.79
C TYR A 76 -4.17 -2.33 -1.54
N VAL A 77 -3.10 -2.06 -0.79
CA VAL A 77 -1.72 -2.11 -1.25
C VAL A 77 -0.97 -3.07 -0.34
N ILE A 78 -0.48 -4.18 -0.89
CA ILE A 78 0.09 -5.28 -0.12
C ILE A 78 1.50 -5.55 -0.59
N THR A 79 2.48 -5.48 0.31
CA THR A 79 3.87 -5.88 0.06
C THR A 79 4.15 -7.21 0.73
N GLU A 80 4.65 -8.18 -0.04
CA GLU A 80 4.98 -9.52 0.47
C GLU A 80 6.10 -9.48 1.51
N ALA A 81 6.13 -10.49 2.38
CA ALA A 81 7.06 -10.61 3.51
C ALA A 81 8.54 -10.45 3.10
N ASP A 82 8.92 -11.03 1.97
CA ASP A 82 10.28 -10.96 1.41
C ASP A 82 10.56 -9.68 0.60
N ARG A 83 9.58 -8.76 0.53
CA ARG A 83 9.64 -7.51 -0.25
C ARG A 83 9.91 -7.73 -1.75
N SER A 84 9.56 -8.92 -2.27
CA SER A 84 9.73 -9.24 -3.69
C SER A 84 8.73 -8.49 -4.59
N SER A 85 7.52 -8.23 -4.10
CA SER A 85 6.48 -7.52 -4.84
C SER A 85 5.50 -6.75 -3.95
N THR A 86 4.95 -5.68 -4.52
CA THR A 86 3.79 -4.95 -4.00
C THR A 86 2.64 -5.03 -5.00
N CYS A 87 1.47 -5.46 -4.54
CA CYS A 87 0.26 -5.54 -5.36
C CYS A 87 -0.78 -4.51 -4.90
N ILE A 88 -1.38 -3.80 -5.87
CA ILE A 88 -2.57 -2.98 -5.67
C ILE A 88 -3.80 -3.76 -6.15
N LEU A 89 -4.83 -3.87 -5.33
CA LEU A 89 -6.04 -4.61 -5.64
C LEU A 89 -7.26 -4.00 -4.93
N LEU A 90 -8.45 -4.22 -5.46
CA LEU A 90 -9.70 -3.85 -4.79
C LEU A 90 -9.99 -4.84 -3.66
N ALA A 91 -10.68 -4.39 -2.61
CA ALA A 91 -11.11 -5.29 -1.54
C ALA A 91 -12.05 -6.41 -2.02
N SER A 92 -12.73 -6.24 -3.16
CA SER A 92 -13.55 -7.28 -3.79
C SER A 92 -12.75 -8.36 -4.54
N GLU A 93 -11.44 -8.15 -4.74
CA GLU A 93 -10.54 -9.06 -5.44
C GLU A 93 -9.66 -9.88 -4.48
N TYR A 94 -9.77 -9.62 -3.16
CA TYR A 94 -9.05 -10.30 -2.08
C TYR A 94 -9.98 -11.27 -1.35
#